data_AF-A0A7C4X072-F1
#
_entry.id   AF-A0A7C4X072-F1
#
_cell.length_a   1.000
_cell.length_b   1.000
_cell.length_c   1.000
_cell.angle_alpha   90.00
_cell.angle_beta   90.00
_cell.angle_gamma   90.00
#
_symmetry.space_group_name_H-M   'P 1'
#
loop_
_entity.id
_entity.type
_entity.pdbx_description
1 polymer ?
#
loop_
_entity_poly.entity_id
_entity_poly.type
_entity_poly.pdbx_seq_one_letter_code
_entity_poly.pdbx_strand_id
1 'polypeptide(L)'
;MAGDEAPEALLATQISDMEVTLFLKGSWQAELLHTGIFQFIPFVYGGNPLLFTQIPDVYILLAIADSLWFEAQIGADVSKNIFSAGYYKEENAKLLSIKIGNSGINMKNQAFSGLGNPSSSFGIKTDIINTQNLSHAEAMLRWDTVSYETYTFYGYEEETKIVISPAQWLRGKAFALEPDTNILSLYTVKQTQTTVFFPDAYEYNAQTGILVLKEPITLELYATVSHNGNVSTIQLYIPNNDNQYELKNVYSIPGDVS
;
A
#
# COMPACT_ATOMS: atom_id res chain seq x y z
N MET A 1 -39.00 -37.17 -20.12
CA MET A 1 -39.51 -36.18 -19.14
C MET A 1 -38.28 -35.55 -18.53
N ALA A 2 -37.90 -34.37 -18.99
CA ALA A 2 -36.88 -33.56 -18.32
C ALA A 2 -37.54 -32.97 -17.08
N GLY A 3 -36.94 -33.17 -15.91
CA GLY A 3 -37.44 -32.61 -14.65
C GLY A 3 -37.34 -31.09 -14.69
N ASP A 4 -38.37 -30.42 -14.18
CA ASP A 4 -38.33 -28.99 -13.90
C ASP A 4 -37.14 -28.70 -12.99
N GLU A 5 -36.13 -28.04 -13.57
CA GLU A 5 -34.99 -27.50 -12.86
C GLU A 5 -35.49 -26.36 -11.97
N ALA A 6 -35.09 -26.34 -10.70
CA ALA A 6 -35.52 -25.30 -9.77
C ALA A 6 -35.11 -23.91 -10.33
N PRO A 7 -35.97 -22.89 -10.25
CA PRO A 7 -35.66 -21.58 -10.82
C PRO A 7 -34.40 -21.00 -10.16
N GLU A 8 -33.49 -20.48 -10.98
CA GLU A 8 -32.24 -19.86 -10.52
C GLU A 8 -32.49 -18.58 -9.70
N ALA A 9 -33.64 -17.92 -9.92
CA ALA A 9 -34.04 -16.71 -9.21
C ALA A 9 -34.62 -17.03 -7.82
N LEU A 10 -34.21 -16.26 -6.80
CA LEU A 10 -34.79 -16.36 -5.46
C LEU A 10 -36.24 -15.86 -5.45
N LEU A 11 -36.53 -14.84 -6.26
CA LEU A 11 -37.85 -14.26 -6.40
C LEU A 11 -38.05 -13.78 -7.84
N ALA A 12 -39.16 -14.21 -8.44
CA ALA A 12 -39.71 -13.65 -9.67
C ALA A 12 -41.13 -13.20 -9.38
N THR A 13 -41.44 -11.92 -9.62
CA THR A 13 -42.75 -11.34 -9.32
C THR A 13 -43.10 -10.24 -10.32
N GLN A 14 -44.35 -9.81 -10.30
CA GLN A 14 -44.81 -8.64 -11.04
C GLN A 14 -45.15 -7.54 -10.03
N ILE A 15 -44.64 -6.32 -10.26
CA ILE A 15 -45.06 -5.13 -9.54
C ILE A 15 -45.92 -4.31 -10.50
N SER A 16 -47.22 -4.28 -10.23
CA SER A 16 -48.25 -3.83 -11.18
C SER A 16 -48.20 -4.68 -12.46
N ASP A 17 -47.67 -4.15 -13.57
CA ASP A 17 -47.55 -4.82 -14.87
C ASP A 17 -46.08 -5.01 -15.30
N MET A 18 -45.11 -4.72 -14.42
CA MET A 18 -43.68 -4.85 -14.73
C MET A 18 -43.11 -6.15 -14.19
N GLU A 19 -42.39 -6.88 -15.04
CA GLU A 19 -41.61 -8.05 -14.63
C GLU A 19 -40.42 -7.62 -13.77
N VAL A 20 -40.26 -8.29 -12.63
CA VAL A 20 -39.17 -8.06 -11.68
C VAL A 20 -38.56 -9.41 -11.31
N THR A 21 -37.27 -9.53 -11.59
CA THR A 21 -36.48 -10.73 -11.29
C THR A 21 -35.37 -10.37 -10.33
N LEU A 22 -35.36 -11.02 -9.16
CA LEU A 22 -34.33 -10.89 -8.14
C LEU A 22 -33.55 -12.21 -8.02
N PHE A 23 -32.28 -12.13 -8.36
CA PHE A 23 -31.28 -13.15 -8.09
C PHE A 23 -30.46 -12.73 -6.87
N LEU A 24 -30.41 -13.61 -5.87
CA LEU A 24 -29.64 -13.42 -4.64
C LEU A 24 -28.87 -14.71 -4.38
N LYS A 25 -27.55 -14.60 -4.24
CA LYS A 25 -26.66 -15.74 -3.97
C LYS A 25 -25.62 -15.36 -2.95
N GLY A 26 -25.32 -16.26 -2.02
CA GLY A 26 -24.23 -16.09 -1.06
C GLY A 26 -24.63 -16.33 0.38
N SER A 27 -23.86 -15.76 1.31
CA SER A 27 -24.04 -15.89 2.76
C SER A 27 -23.76 -14.58 3.48
N TRP A 28 -24.38 -14.40 4.65
CA TRP A 28 -24.07 -13.29 5.54
C TRP A 28 -23.96 -13.84 6.95
N GLN A 29 -22.74 -13.84 7.48
CA GLN A 29 -22.47 -14.28 8.84
C GLN A 29 -22.44 -13.09 9.79
N ALA A 30 -23.15 -13.21 10.91
CA ALA A 30 -23.15 -12.24 11.99
C ALA A 30 -22.71 -12.91 13.28
N GLU A 31 -21.72 -12.33 13.95
CA GLU A 31 -21.15 -12.84 15.19
C GLU A 31 -21.28 -11.81 16.30
N LEU A 32 -21.71 -12.29 17.46
CA LEU A 32 -21.82 -11.48 18.67
C LEU A 32 -20.96 -12.13 19.75
N LEU A 33 -19.86 -11.47 20.12
CA LEU A 33 -18.95 -11.94 21.14
C LEU A 33 -18.99 -10.99 22.34
N HIS A 34 -19.23 -11.55 23.51
CA HIS A 34 -19.11 -10.84 24.77
C HIS A 34 -18.37 -11.72 25.77
N THR A 35 -17.21 -11.25 26.23
CA THR A 35 -16.39 -11.96 27.22
C THR A 35 -16.35 -11.13 28.49
N GLY A 36 -16.56 -11.74 29.64
CA GLY A 36 -16.43 -11.06 30.92
C GLY A 36 -16.02 -11.99 32.03
N ILE A 37 -15.43 -11.43 33.07
CA ILE A 37 -15.12 -12.10 34.32
C ILE A 37 -16.22 -11.76 35.31
N PHE A 38 -16.74 -12.79 35.96
CA PHE A 38 -17.78 -12.67 36.97
C PHE A 38 -17.24 -13.20 38.30
N GLN A 39 -17.27 -12.36 39.34
CA GLN A 39 -16.96 -12.74 40.72
C GLN A 39 -18.19 -12.48 41.61
N PHE A 40 -18.60 -13.50 42.38
CA PHE A 40 -19.80 -13.42 43.24
C PHE A 40 -19.54 -12.71 44.58
N ILE A 41 -18.35 -12.85 45.17
CA ILE A 41 -18.02 -12.29 46.48
C ILE A 41 -16.57 -11.75 46.48
N PRO A 42 -16.36 -10.42 46.58
CA PRO A 42 -17.38 -9.37 46.36
C PRO A 42 -17.99 -9.46 44.95
N PHE A 43 -19.18 -8.89 44.77
CA PHE A 43 -19.78 -8.80 43.44
C PHE A 43 -18.94 -7.87 42.57
N VAL A 44 -18.27 -8.43 41.56
CA VAL A 44 -17.52 -7.70 40.55
C VAL A 44 -17.80 -8.34 39.20
N TYR A 45 -18.23 -7.52 38.26
CA TYR A 45 -18.30 -7.89 36.86
C TYR A 45 -17.33 -7.01 36.08
N GLY A 46 -16.37 -7.65 35.40
CA GLY A 46 -15.43 -7.01 34.50
C GLY A 46 -15.62 -7.58 33.11
N GLY A 47 -16.42 -6.90 32.28
CA GLY A 47 -16.68 -7.27 30.90
C GLY A 47 -15.74 -6.58 29.92
N ASN A 48 -15.34 -7.28 28.86
CA ASN A 48 -14.89 -6.63 27.63
C ASN A 48 -16.11 -6.08 26.88
N PRO A 49 -15.92 -5.05 26.03
CA PRO A 49 -16.96 -4.56 25.14
C PRO A 49 -17.59 -5.69 24.33
N LEU A 50 -18.88 -5.56 24.06
CA LEU A 50 -19.59 -6.39 23.11
C LEU A 50 -18.97 -6.15 21.71
N LEU A 51 -18.44 -7.21 21.13
CA LEU A 51 -17.90 -7.21 19.78
C LEU A 51 -18.98 -7.77 18.85
N PHE A 52 -19.35 -6.98 17.84
CA PHE A 52 -20.26 -7.40 16.80
C PHE A 52 -19.52 -7.40 15.47
N THR A 53 -19.46 -8.56 14.81
CA THR A 53 -18.74 -8.77 13.55
C THR A 53 -19.70 -9.23 12.48
N GLN A 54 -19.55 -8.72 11.26
CA GLN A 54 -20.33 -9.11 10.10
C GLN A 54 -19.40 -9.49 8.97
N ILE A 55 -19.64 -10.64 8.36
CA ILE A 55 -18.87 -11.17 7.23
C ILE A 55 -19.86 -11.44 6.10
N PRO A 56 -20.14 -10.43 5.24
CA PRO A 56 -20.98 -10.61 4.07
C PRO A 56 -20.17 -11.24 2.93
N ASP A 57 -20.82 -12.12 2.19
CA ASP A 57 -20.39 -12.64 0.89
C ASP A 57 -21.65 -12.85 0.04
N VAL A 58 -22.17 -11.76 -0.52
CA VAL A 58 -23.49 -11.71 -1.16
C VAL A 58 -23.38 -11.10 -2.56
N TYR A 59 -24.00 -11.76 -3.52
CA TYR A 59 -24.26 -11.27 -4.87
C TYR A 59 -25.76 -11.02 -5.06
N ILE A 60 -26.10 -9.85 -5.57
CA ILE A 60 -27.46 -9.39 -5.85
C ILE A 60 -27.53 -8.96 -7.31
N LEU A 61 -28.50 -9.46 -8.05
CA LEU A 61 -28.90 -8.95 -9.35
C LEU A 61 -30.41 -8.76 -9.37
N LEU A 62 -30.85 -7.53 -9.63
CA LEU A 62 -32.23 -7.13 -9.78
C LEU A 62 -32.45 -6.65 -11.20
N ALA A 63 -33.32 -7.31 -11.95
CA ALA A 63 -33.73 -6.90 -13.29
C ALA A 63 -35.20 -6.46 -13.27
N ILE A 64 -35.50 -5.34 -13.91
CA ILE A 64 -36.83 -4.71 -13.96
C ILE A 64 -37.18 -4.39 -15.42
N ALA A 65 -38.32 -4.89 -15.89
CA ALA A 65 -38.89 -4.59 -17.20
C ALA A 65 -37.89 -4.71 -18.37
N ASP A 66 -37.04 -5.75 -18.33
CA ASP A 66 -36.03 -6.09 -19.34
C ASP A 66 -35.13 -4.93 -19.80
N SER A 67 -34.97 -3.89 -18.98
CA SER A 67 -34.25 -2.69 -19.41
C SER A 67 -33.47 -2.06 -18.27
N LEU A 68 -34.07 -1.98 -17.08
CA LEU A 68 -33.41 -1.48 -15.88
C LEU A 68 -32.82 -2.66 -15.10
N TRP A 69 -31.60 -2.50 -14.62
CA TRP A 69 -30.95 -3.50 -13.78
C TRP A 69 -30.12 -2.86 -12.68
N PHE A 70 -29.95 -3.59 -11.59
CA PHE A 70 -29.07 -3.27 -10.47
C PHE A 70 -28.29 -4.53 -10.08
N GLU A 71 -26.99 -4.37 -9.89
CA GLU A 71 -26.05 -5.41 -9.50
C GLU A 71 -25.25 -4.93 -8.28
N ALA A 72 -25.12 -5.81 -7.28
CA ALA A 72 -24.25 -5.58 -6.15
C ALA A 72 -23.48 -6.85 -5.78
N GLN A 73 -22.20 -6.70 -5.49
CA GLN A 73 -21.37 -7.72 -4.86
C GLN A 73 -20.83 -7.15 -3.55
N ILE A 74 -21.22 -7.75 -2.43
CA ILE A 74 -20.92 -7.27 -1.09
C ILE A 74 -20.10 -8.35 -0.39
N GLY A 75 -18.81 -8.09 -0.22
CA GLY A 75 -17.86 -8.92 0.49
C GLY A 75 -17.39 -8.28 1.80
N ALA A 76 -16.60 -9.03 2.57
CA ALA A 76 -15.96 -8.54 3.79
C ALA A 76 -14.97 -7.39 3.53
N ASP A 77 -14.35 -7.38 2.35
CA ASP A 77 -13.46 -6.31 1.90
C ASP A 77 -14.24 -5.23 1.14
N VAL A 78 -14.54 -4.13 1.84
CA VAL A 78 -15.33 -3.00 1.30
C VAL A 78 -14.71 -2.41 0.03
N SER A 79 -13.38 -2.48 -0.11
CA SER A 79 -12.68 -1.94 -1.29
C SER A 79 -12.97 -2.73 -2.57
N LYS A 80 -13.45 -3.97 -2.43
CA LYS A 80 -13.78 -4.88 -3.54
C LYS A 80 -15.28 -4.97 -3.82
N ASN A 81 -16.10 -4.23 -3.06
CA ASN A 81 -17.54 -4.26 -3.27
C ASN A 81 -17.88 -3.63 -4.62
N ILE A 82 -18.81 -4.25 -5.33
CA ILE A 82 -19.32 -3.77 -6.61
C ILE A 82 -20.73 -3.27 -6.38
N PHE A 83 -21.03 -2.10 -6.94
CA PHE A 83 -22.36 -1.53 -7.05
C PHE A 83 -22.51 -0.96 -8.44
N SER A 84 -23.50 -1.43 -9.18
CA SER A 84 -23.79 -0.95 -10.52
C SER A 84 -25.27 -0.96 -10.78
N ALA A 85 -25.75 0.06 -11.46
CA ALA A 85 -27.08 0.09 -12.01
C ALA A 85 -26.97 0.50 -13.47
N GLY A 86 -27.91 0.05 -14.27
CA GLY A 86 -27.94 0.46 -15.66
C GLY A 86 -29.30 0.34 -16.28
N TYR A 87 -29.38 0.96 -17.44
CA TYR A 87 -30.52 0.98 -18.29
C TYR A 87 -30.06 0.67 -19.71
N TYR A 88 -30.74 -0.24 -20.40
CA TYR A 88 -30.55 -0.42 -21.82
C TYR A 88 -31.88 -0.37 -22.56
N LYS A 89 -31.83 0.10 -23.80
CA LYS A 89 -32.98 0.13 -24.70
C LYS A 89 -32.51 -0.05 -26.12
N GLU A 90 -33.16 -0.94 -26.84
CA GLU A 90 -32.99 -1.07 -28.29
C GLU A 90 -34.21 -0.45 -29.00
N GLU A 91 -33.96 0.50 -29.89
CA GLU A 91 -35.00 1.12 -30.70
C GLU A 91 -34.45 1.52 -32.08
N ASN A 92 -35.16 1.20 -33.16
CA ASN A 92 -34.78 1.57 -34.53
C ASN A 92 -33.32 1.22 -34.89
N ALA A 93 -32.89 0.01 -34.54
CA ALA A 93 -31.51 -0.48 -34.70
C ALA A 93 -30.45 0.36 -33.98
N LYS A 94 -30.82 1.01 -32.88
CA LYS A 94 -29.89 1.68 -31.97
C LYS A 94 -30.05 1.08 -30.57
N LEU A 95 -28.95 0.56 -30.04
CA LEU A 95 -28.83 0.16 -28.65
C LEU A 95 -28.26 1.34 -27.85
N LEU A 96 -29.06 1.88 -26.94
CA LEU A 96 -28.63 2.79 -25.89
C LEU A 96 -28.35 1.97 -24.63
N SER A 97 -27.20 2.18 -24.00
CA SER A 97 -26.88 1.63 -22.69
C SER A 97 -26.32 2.74 -21.81
N ILE A 98 -26.86 2.89 -20.61
CA ILE A 98 -26.38 3.81 -19.58
C ILE A 98 -26.05 2.95 -18.36
N LYS A 99 -24.87 3.14 -17.79
CA LYS A 99 -24.41 2.48 -16.57
C LYS A 99 -23.91 3.52 -15.58
N ILE A 100 -24.27 3.36 -14.31
CA ILE A 100 -23.71 4.11 -13.19
C ILE A 100 -23.22 3.11 -12.14
N GLY A 101 -22.06 3.37 -11.54
CA GLY A 101 -21.53 2.47 -10.52
C GLY A 101 -20.02 2.55 -10.42
N ASN A 102 -19.45 1.60 -9.69
CA ASN A 102 -18.00 1.45 -9.53
C ASN A 102 -17.39 0.28 -10.31
N SER A 103 -18.15 -0.35 -11.21
CA SER A 103 -17.69 -1.47 -12.03
C SER A 103 -18.03 -1.26 -13.51
N GLY A 104 -17.08 -1.62 -14.38
CA GLY A 104 -17.26 -1.57 -15.83
C GLY A 104 -17.42 -0.16 -16.41
N ILE A 105 -16.97 0.87 -15.69
CA ILE A 105 -16.90 2.25 -16.17
C ILE A 105 -15.56 2.45 -16.89
N ASN A 106 -15.50 1.93 -18.12
CA ASN A 106 -14.32 2.02 -18.98
C ASN A 106 -14.71 2.22 -20.45
N MET A 107 -13.82 2.87 -21.20
CA MET A 107 -13.93 3.02 -22.64
C MET A 107 -13.20 1.85 -23.32
N LYS A 108 -13.80 1.27 -24.36
CA LYS A 108 -13.19 0.13 -25.07
C LYS A 108 -12.04 0.56 -26.00
N ASN A 109 -11.91 1.85 -26.27
CA ASN A 109 -11.06 2.34 -27.36
C ASN A 109 -9.57 2.42 -26.98
N GLN A 110 -8.73 1.74 -27.78
CA GLN A 110 -7.26 1.79 -27.70
C GLN A 110 -6.68 3.20 -27.95
N ALA A 111 -7.47 4.12 -28.54
CA ALA A 111 -7.05 5.49 -28.80
C ALA A 111 -6.80 6.33 -27.53
N PHE A 112 -7.29 5.91 -26.37
CA PHE A 112 -7.12 6.61 -25.10
C PHE A 112 -6.41 5.74 -24.06
N SER A 113 -5.26 5.16 -24.44
CA SER A 113 -4.43 4.32 -23.57
C SER A 113 -4.03 4.98 -22.23
N GLY A 114 -4.06 6.32 -22.15
CA GLY A 114 -3.75 7.07 -20.93
C GLY A 114 -4.86 7.13 -19.88
N LEU A 115 -6.09 6.67 -20.17
CA LEU A 115 -7.20 6.72 -19.20
C LEU A 115 -7.23 5.50 -18.26
N GLY A 116 -6.52 4.42 -18.58
CA GLY A 116 -6.47 3.21 -17.75
C GLY A 116 -7.84 2.54 -17.50
N ASN A 117 -7.84 1.45 -16.74
CA ASN A 117 -9.05 0.70 -16.36
C ASN A 117 -9.03 0.27 -14.88
N PRO A 118 -9.10 1.24 -13.94
CA PRO A 118 -9.19 0.94 -12.52
C PRO A 118 -10.46 0.13 -12.19
N SER A 119 -10.30 -0.92 -11.39
CA SER A 119 -11.36 -1.89 -11.08
C SER A 119 -12.41 -1.40 -10.08
N SER A 120 -12.27 -0.20 -9.51
CA SER A 120 -13.12 0.31 -8.42
C SER A 120 -13.54 1.78 -8.57
N SER A 121 -13.33 2.37 -9.74
CA SER A 121 -13.65 3.78 -9.96
C SER A 121 -15.14 4.01 -10.17
N PHE A 122 -15.70 4.96 -9.43
CA PHE A 122 -17.10 5.32 -9.54
C PHE A 122 -17.33 6.24 -10.74
N GLY A 123 -18.40 6.02 -11.49
CA GLY A 123 -18.75 6.91 -12.59
C GLY A 123 -20.00 6.50 -13.34
N ILE A 124 -20.19 7.18 -14.47
CA ILE A 124 -21.30 6.99 -15.40
C ILE A 124 -20.69 6.73 -16.78
N LYS A 125 -21.22 5.72 -17.47
CA LYS A 125 -20.89 5.41 -18.85
C LYS A 125 -22.18 5.36 -19.68
N THR A 126 -22.12 5.92 -20.88
CA THR A 126 -23.15 5.81 -21.90
C THR A 126 -22.56 5.25 -23.19
N ASP A 127 -23.22 4.27 -23.76
CA ASP A 127 -22.92 3.65 -25.04
C ASP A 127 -24.12 3.82 -25.97
N ILE A 128 -23.87 4.26 -27.21
CA ILE A 128 -24.84 4.26 -28.29
C ILE A 128 -24.25 3.48 -29.45
N ILE A 129 -24.86 2.34 -29.77
CA ILE A 129 -24.41 1.43 -30.83
C ILE A 129 -25.52 1.35 -31.87
N ASN A 130 -25.20 1.69 -33.12
CA ASN A 130 -26.09 1.37 -34.24
C ASN A 130 -25.85 -0.08 -34.66
N THR A 131 -26.86 -0.94 -34.51
CA THR A 131 -26.73 -2.39 -34.71
C THR A 131 -26.64 -2.79 -36.19
N GLN A 132 -26.98 -1.89 -37.13
CA GLN A 132 -26.87 -2.15 -38.58
C GLN A 132 -25.47 -1.90 -39.14
N ASN A 133 -24.83 -0.80 -38.75
CA ASN A 133 -23.52 -0.40 -39.26
C ASN A 133 -22.39 -0.49 -38.22
N LEU A 134 -22.73 -0.92 -37.00
CA LEU A 134 -21.83 -1.04 -35.85
C LEU A 134 -21.13 0.26 -35.45
N SER A 135 -21.69 1.42 -35.85
CA SER A 135 -21.14 2.71 -35.44
C SER A 135 -21.40 2.90 -33.94
N HIS A 136 -20.36 3.29 -33.21
CA HIS A 136 -20.37 3.33 -31.75
C HIS A 136 -19.93 4.70 -31.26
N ALA A 137 -20.73 5.28 -30.35
CA ALA A 137 -20.36 6.45 -29.59
C ALA A 137 -20.36 6.09 -28.10
N GLU A 138 -19.28 6.44 -27.40
CA GLU A 138 -19.11 6.27 -25.97
C GLU A 138 -18.96 7.63 -25.30
N ALA A 139 -19.59 7.82 -24.15
CA ALA A 139 -19.34 8.94 -23.26
C ALA A 139 -19.16 8.40 -21.84
N MET A 140 -18.20 8.96 -21.08
CA MET A 140 -17.89 8.49 -19.74
C MET A 140 -17.49 9.67 -18.85
N LEU A 141 -18.01 9.67 -17.63
CA LEU A 141 -17.55 10.53 -16.54
C LEU A 141 -17.18 9.63 -15.37
N ARG A 142 -15.92 9.68 -14.93
CA ARG A 142 -15.38 8.76 -13.92
C ARG A 142 -14.54 9.51 -12.90
N TRP A 143 -14.69 9.11 -11.64
CA TRP A 143 -13.87 9.55 -10.53
C TRP A 143 -12.86 8.45 -10.18
N ASP A 144 -11.59 8.71 -10.44
CA ASP A 144 -10.49 7.79 -10.17
C ASP A 144 -9.79 8.17 -8.86
N THR A 145 -9.81 7.25 -7.89
CA THR A 145 -9.06 7.38 -6.62
C THR A 145 -7.75 6.60 -6.63
N VAL A 146 -7.42 5.94 -7.74
CA VAL A 146 -6.20 5.12 -7.87
C VAL A 146 -5.00 5.98 -8.30
N SER A 147 -3.81 5.62 -7.80
CA SER A 147 -2.55 6.18 -8.27
C SER A 147 -1.93 5.30 -9.36
N TYR A 148 -1.33 5.92 -10.36
CA TYR A 148 -0.49 5.22 -11.32
C TYR A 148 0.86 4.89 -10.68
N GLU A 149 1.19 3.61 -10.62
CA GLU A 149 2.54 3.13 -10.30
C GLU A 149 3.17 2.53 -11.55
N THR A 150 4.42 2.90 -11.81
CA THR A 150 5.19 2.36 -12.95
C THR A 150 6.28 1.46 -12.40
N TYR A 151 6.26 0.21 -12.82
CA TYR A 151 7.27 -0.79 -12.49
C TYR A 151 8.18 -1.00 -13.70
N THR A 152 9.49 -0.91 -13.49
CA THR A 152 10.48 -1.21 -14.53
C THR A 152 11.08 -2.58 -14.23
N PHE A 153 11.13 -3.46 -15.23
CA PHE A 153 11.67 -4.80 -15.09
C PHE A 153 12.94 -4.96 -15.92
N TYR A 154 13.93 -5.65 -15.38
CA TYR A 154 15.10 -6.12 -16.11
C TYR A 154 15.16 -7.65 -16.01
N GLY A 155 14.82 -8.33 -17.10
CA GLY A 155 14.66 -9.78 -17.10
C GLY A 155 13.46 -10.22 -16.27
N TYR A 156 13.69 -11.01 -15.22
CA TYR A 156 12.66 -11.52 -14.30
C TYR A 156 12.60 -10.76 -12.97
N GLU A 157 13.44 -9.74 -12.78
CA GLU A 157 13.51 -8.97 -11.55
C GLU A 157 13.02 -7.54 -11.77
N GLU A 158 12.34 -7.01 -10.75
CA GLU A 158 11.92 -5.62 -10.68
C GLU A 158 13.12 -4.72 -10.35
N GLU A 159 13.34 -3.68 -11.14
CA GLU A 159 14.39 -2.71 -10.91
C GLU A 159 13.93 -1.67 -9.88
N THR A 160 14.45 -1.77 -8.64
CA THR A 160 14.30 -0.70 -7.65
C THR A 160 15.41 0.33 -7.82
N LYS A 161 15.07 1.52 -8.33
CA LYS A 161 16.03 2.62 -8.52
C LYS A 161 16.03 3.56 -7.32
N ILE A 162 17.12 3.57 -6.55
CA ILE A 162 17.34 4.55 -5.50
C ILE A 162 18.21 5.67 -6.07
N VAL A 163 17.67 6.89 -6.13
CA VAL A 163 18.44 8.09 -6.51
C VAL A 163 18.93 8.77 -5.24
N ILE A 164 20.21 8.60 -4.93
CA ILE A 164 20.85 9.25 -3.78
C ILE A 164 21.52 10.52 -4.30
N SER A 165 21.09 11.68 -3.80
CA SER A 165 21.76 12.94 -4.12
C SER A 165 23.14 12.98 -3.45
N PRO A 166 24.21 13.45 -4.12
CA PRO A 166 25.51 13.70 -3.48
C PRO A 166 25.42 14.69 -2.29
N ALA A 167 24.36 15.50 -2.23
CA ALA A 167 24.10 16.39 -1.10
C ALA A 167 23.52 15.66 0.14
N GLN A 168 23.07 14.42 -0.02
CA GLN A 168 22.54 13.57 1.05
C GLN A 168 23.59 12.55 1.48
N TRP A 169 24.72 13.02 2.04
CA TRP A 169 25.68 12.10 2.66
C TRP A 169 25.11 11.53 3.96
N LEU A 170 25.41 10.26 4.25
CA LEU A 170 24.96 9.59 5.46
C LEU A 170 25.82 10.02 6.65
N ARG A 171 25.32 11.02 7.38
CA ARG A 171 25.97 11.57 8.58
C ARG A 171 26.14 10.52 9.68
N GLY A 172 27.22 10.65 10.45
CA GLY A 172 27.48 9.77 11.58
C GLY A 172 27.87 8.33 11.21
N LYS A 173 28.18 8.04 9.94
CA LYS A 173 28.58 6.67 9.51
C LYS A 173 30.07 6.49 9.33
N ALA A 174 30.78 7.43 8.69
CA ALA A 174 32.21 7.28 8.42
C ALA A 174 33.00 8.53 8.81
N PHE A 175 34.23 8.30 9.26
CA PHE A 175 35.11 9.33 9.78
C PHE A 175 36.54 9.13 9.27
N ALA A 176 37.26 10.24 9.06
CA ALA A 176 38.66 10.25 8.69
C ALA A 176 39.51 10.76 9.84
N LEU A 177 40.44 9.94 10.30
CA LEU A 177 41.50 10.27 11.24
C LEU A 177 42.80 10.53 10.48
N GLU A 178 43.82 11.02 11.19
CA GLU A 178 45.17 11.07 10.63
C GLU A 178 45.66 9.63 10.37
N PRO A 179 46.35 9.36 9.25
CA PRO A 179 47.03 8.09 9.00
C PRO A 179 47.92 7.66 10.17
N ASP A 180 48.08 6.36 10.36
CA ASP A 180 48.86 5.75 11.45
C ASP A 180 48.35 6.10 12.87
N THR A 181 47.07 6.43 12.98
CA THR A 181 46.38 6.60 14.27
C THR A 181 45.87 5.25 14.77
N ASN A 182 45.95 4.98 16.08
CA ASN A 182 45.34 3.81 16.70
C ASN A 182 44.14 4.25 17.56
N ILE A 183 42.98 3.63 17.37
CA ILE A 183 41.82 3.86 18.24
C ILE A 183 41.97 3.02 19.49
N LEU A 184 42.06 3.68 20.66
CA LEU A 184 42.14 3.03 21.97
C LEU A 184 40.75 2.79 22.57
N SER A 185 39.82 3.72 22.34
CA SER A 185 38.43 3.62 22.77
C SER A 185 37.55 4.47 21.87
N LEU A 186 36.34 4.00 21.60
CA LEU A 186 35.31 4.72 20.85
C LEU A 186 34.04 4.71 21.70
N TYR A 187 33.42 5.87 21.93
CA TYR A 187 32.26 5.95 22.82
C TYR A 187 31.32 7.11 22.49
N THR A 188 30.08 6.98 22.92
CA THR A 188 29.09 8.06 22.87
C THR A 188 28.72 8.54 24.27
N VAL A 189 28.30 9.80 24.35
CA VAL A 189 27.85 10.42 25.61
C VAL A 189 26.40 10.88 25.47
N LYS A 190 25.55 10.50 26.42
CA LYS A 190 24.17 11.00 26.53
C LYS A 190 23.89 11.44 27.95
N GLN A 191 23.78 12.75 28.16
CA GLN A 191 23.38 13.42 29.42
C GLN A 191 24.23 13.13 30.68
N THR A 192 25.05 12.08 30.71
CA THR A 192 26.09 11.66 31.70
C THR A 192 26.47 10.18 31.53
N GLN A 193 25.72 9.40 30.75
CA GLN A 193 26.02 8.00 30.47
C GLN A 193 26.98 7.88 29.28
N THR A 194 28.05 7.11 29.46
CA THR A 194 29.02 6.77 28.40
C THR A 194 28.75 5.35 27.91
N THR A 195 28.62 5.17 26.59
CA THR A 195 28.48 3.85 25.96
C THR A 195 29.69 3.60 25.08
N VAL A 196 30.47 2.56 25.39
CA VAL A 196 31.68 2.18 24.64
C VAL A 196 31.31 1.24 23.49
N PHE A 197 31.93 1.46 22.33
CA PHE A 197 31.79 0.65 21.13
C PHE A 197 32.86 -0.44 21.12
N PHE A 198 32.43 -1.66 20.85
CA PHE A 198 33.33 -2.79 20.67
C PHE A 198 33.77 -2.90 19.19
N PRO A 199 34.92 -3.54 18.90
CA PRO A 199 35.45 -3.67 17.53
C PRO A 199 34.52 -4.36 16.53
N ASP A 200 33.46 -5.03 16.97
CA ASP A 200 32.45 -5.61 16.10
C ASP A 200 31.42 -4.59 15.58
N ALA A 201 31.39 -3.36 16.14
CA ALA A 201 30.47 -2.30 15.74
C ALA A 201 31.03 -1.38 14.64
N TYR A 202 32.31 -1.51 14.28
CA TYR A 202 32.98 -0.66 13.31
C TYR A 202 34.11 -1.37 12.58
N GLU A 203 34.49 -0.83 11.43
CA GLU A 203 35.69 -1.20 10.68
C GLU A 203 36.67 -0.03 10.73
N TYR A 204 37.94 -0.32 11.00
CA TYR A 204 38.97 0.71 11.11
C TYR A 204 40.25 0.28 10.40
N ASN A 205 40.75 1.13 9.50
CA ASN A 205 42.04 0.97 8.86
C ASN A 205 43.01 2.03 9.38
N ALA A 206 43.98 1.61 10.20
CA ALA A 206 44.96 2.51 10.78
C ALA A 206 45.88 3.17 9.75
N GLN A 207 46.19 2.50 8.63
CA GLN A 207 47.06 3.06 7.58
C GLN A 207 46.40 4.23 6.85
N THR A 208 45.08 4.14 6.63
CA THR A 208 44.33 5.21 5.94
C THR A 208 43.65 6.18 6.91
N GLY A 209 43.55 5.83 8.19
CA GLY A 209 42.80 6.58 9.20
C GLY A 209 41.28 6.50 9.02
N ILE A 210 40.77 5.62 8.16
CA ILE A 210 39.34 5.54 7.86
C ILE A 210 38.63 4.66 8.90
N LEU A 211 37.62 5.23 9.55
CA LEU A 211 36.71 4.55 10.47
C LEU A 211 35.30 4.52 9.85
N VAL A 212 34.68 3.34 9.77
CA VAL A 212 33.32 3.17 9.28
C VAL A 212 32.50 2.41 10.33
N LEU A 213 31.41 3.01 10.79
CA LEU A 213 30.44 2.34 11.68
C LEU A 213 29.50 1.48 10.86
N LYS A 214 29.11 0.33 11.42
CA LYS A 214 28.09 -0.53 10.81
C LYS A 214 26.75 0.20 10.69
N GLU A 215 26.37 0.92 11.73
CA GLU A 215 25.16 1.74 11.81
C GLU A 215 25.50 3.22 12.04
N PRO A 216 24.78 4.17 11.42
CA PRO A 216 25.01 5.60 11.62
C PRO A 216 24.65 6.04 13.04
N ILE A 217 25.52 6.83 13.66
CA ILE A 217 25.30 7.36 15.00
C ILE A 217 24.50 8.67 14.96
N THR A 218 23.66 8.88 15.98
CA THR A 218 22.85 10.10 16.16
C THR A 218 23.23 10.91 17.40
N LEU A 219 24.14 10.37 18.21
CA LEU A 219 24.68 10.97 19.43
C LEU A 219 26.14 11.38 19.22
N GLU A 220 26.63 12.33 20.01
CA GLU A 220 28.04 12.74 19.97
C GLU A 220 28.96 11.54 20.12
N LEU A 221 29.91 11.42 19.18
CA LEU A 221 30.87 10.32 19.11
C LEU A 221 32.26 10.86 19.45
N TYR A 222 32.95 10.16 20.34
CA TYR A 222 34.31 10.48 20.76
C TYR A 222 35.20 9.27 20.56
N ALA A 223 36.44 9.52 20.13
CA ALA A 223 37.50 8.52 20.11
C ALA A 223 38.66 8.98 20.98
N THR A 224 39.16 8.10 21.83
CA THR A 224 40.48 8.22 22.42
C THR A 224 41.46 7.51 21.50
N VAL A 225 42.44 8.24 21.01
CA VAL A 225 43.37 7.77 19.98
C VAL A 225 44.82 7.93 20.41
N SER A 226 45.70 7.11 19.86
CA SER A 226 47.15 7.27 19.95
C SER A 226 47.75 7.52 18.57
N HIS A 227 48.47 8.63 18.42
CA HIS A 227 49.19 8.97 17.21
C HIS A 227 50.61 9.44 17.59
N ASN A 228 51.63 8.84 16.98
CA ASN A 228 53.05 9.09 17.31
C ASN A 228 53.40 8.99 18.80
N GLY A 229 52.73 8.09 19.53
CA GLY A 229 52.95 7.88 20.97
C GLY A 229 52.24 8.89 21.88
N ASN A 230 51.57 9.91 21.33
CA ASN A 230 50.74 10.83 22.09
C ASN A 230 49.29 10.32 22.15
N VAL A 231 48.66 10.41 23.32
CA VAL A 231 47.25 10.03 23.51
C VAL A 231 46.40 11.29 23.60
N SER A 232 45.34 11.34 22.80
CA SER A 232 44.38 12.46 22.80
C SER A 232 42.95 11.94 22.64
N THR A 233 41.98 12.79 23.01
CA THR A 233 40.56 12.52 22.77
C THR A 233 40.05 13.49 21.72
N ILE A 234 39.40 12.95 20.69
CA ILE A 234 38.83 13.69 19.57
C ILE A 234 37.32 13.47 19.50
N GLN A 235 36.58 14.54 19.19
CA GLN A 235 35.14 14.45 18.94
C GLN A 235 34.93 14.24 17.45
N LEU A 236 34.45 13.05 17.08
CA LEU A 236 34.28 12.62 15.70
C LEU A 236 32.94 13.06 15.09
N TYR A 237 31.90 13.12 15.92
CA TYR A 237 30.55 13.44 15.47
C TYR A 237 29.86 14.43 16.41
N ILE A 238 29.20 15.43 15.83
CA ILE A 238 28.34 16.37 16.53
C ILE A 238 26.98 16.36 15.84
N PRO A 239 25.89 15.96 16.53
CA PRO A 239 24.56 15.99 15.95
C PRO A 239 24.21 17.39 15.45
N ASN A 240 23.70 17.49 14.22
CA ASN A 240 23.26 18.74 13.60
C ASN A 240 24.34 19.81 13.38
N ASN A 241 25.63 19.49 13.56
CA ASN A 241 26.74 20.42 13.27
C ASN A 241 27.84 19.73 12.46
N ASP A 242 28.39 20.40 11.46
CA ASP A 242 29.46 19.83 10.63
C ASP A 242 30.72 19.60 11.47
N ASN A 243 31.31 18.41 11.33
CA ASN A 243 32.59 18.08 11.93
C ASN A 243 33.61 17.76 10.83
N GLN A 244 34.83 18.28 10.96
CA GLN A 244 35.92 18.07 9.99
C GLN A 244 36.31 16.60 9.82
N TYR A 245 36.04 15.76 10.83
CA TYR A 245 36.34 14.34 10.78
C TYR A 245 35.25 13.53 10.08
N GLU A 246 34.06 14.08 9.81
CA GLU A 246 33.00 13.36 9.08
C GLU A 246 33.36 13.21 7.59
N LEU A 247 33.40 11.96 7.12
CA LEU A 247 33.60 11.67 5.71
C LEU A 247 32.30 11.91 4.94
N LYS A 248 32.36 12.88 4.03
CA LYS A 248 31.30 13.17 3.07
C LYS A 248 31.41 12.14 1.93
N ASN A 249 30.27 11.57 1.49
CA ASN A 249 30.17 10.55 0.44
C ASN A 249 30.68 9.14 0.78
N VAL A 250 30.20 8.56 1.88
CA VAL A 250 30.50 7.16 2.28
C VAL A 250 30.20 6.13 1.18
N TYR A 251 29.26 6.41 0.29
CA TYR A 251 28.88 5.53 -0.84
C TYR A 251 30.00 5.33 -1.89
N SER A 252 31.07 6.13 -1.89
CA SER A 252 32.21 5.97 -2.80
C SER A 252 33.41 5.25 -2.17
N ILE A 253 33.31 4.84 -0.91
CA ILE A 253 34.34 4.03 -0.25
C ILE A 253 34.08 2.58 -0.65
N PRO A 254 35.00 1.91 -1.38
CA PRO A 254 34.81 0.51 -1.75
C PRO A 254 34.58 -0.33 -0.48
N GLY A 255 33.44 -1.01 -0.41
CA GLY A 255 33.05 -1.86 0.71
C GLY A 255 33.81 -3.19 0.78
N ASP A 256 35.06 -3.23 0.33
CA ASP A 256 35.93 -4.40 0.38
C ASP A 256 37.36 -3.97 0.72
N VAL A 257 37.67 -3.97 2.01
CA VAL A 257 39.01 -4.32 2.47
C VAL A 257 38.81 -5.43 3.49
N SER A 258 38.81 -6.66 2.96
CA SER A 258 38.91 -7.91 3.70
C SER A 258 40.01 -7.88 4.77
#